data_AF-A0A0F9W9T3-F1
#
_entry.id   AF-A0A0F9W9T3-F1
#
_cell.length_a   1.000
_cell.length_b   1.000
_cell.length_c   1.000
_cell.angle_alpha   90.00
_cell.angle_beta   90.00
_cell.angle_gamma   90.00
#
_symmetry.space_group_name_H-M   'P 1'
#
loop_
_entity.id
_entity.type
_entity.pdbx_description
1 polymer ?
#
loop_
_entity_poly.entity_id
_entity_poly.type
_entity_poly.pdbx_seq_one_letter_code
_entity_poly.pdbx_strand_id
1 'polypeptide(L)'
;MDGPKQGQDSSSGDSSGDGAGTSAIQEQIDKAVNDARSADGRTTKDFEVREQRIKDNEAILTEERVKWRRERDEADIESVRDDPEALTALQKKQKAATRDAESADERRKLEEDQAKHKAGVQSDLEEIKVFNRTKLASEVAVAKGVSMDSILKHAKDDTREAMEAVAEDLPKNKEPLKVDSSRSSGTGEKSEEQRLKTRYPTMT
;
A
#
# COMPACT_ATOMS: atom_id res chain seq x y z
N MET A 1 28.09 -76.99 31.83
CA MET A 1 28.58 -77.01 30.45
C MET A 1 28.85 -75.57 30.06
N ASP A 2 30.09 -75.10 30.23
CA ASP A 2 31.22 -75.33 29.31
C ASP A 2 31.04 -74.50 28.03
N GLY A 3 31.77 -73.40 27.95
CA GLY A 3 32.23 -72.84 26.67
C GLY A 3 33.22 -73.80 26.00
N PRO A 4 33.87 -73.45 24.86
CA PRO A 4 34.83 -72.31 24.88
C PRO A 4 35.08 -71.58 23.53
N LYS A 5 35.77 -70.41 23.62
CA LYS A 5 36.89 -69.89 22.76
C LYS A 5 36.60 -69.66 21.25
N GLN A 6 37.16 -68.69 20.53
CA GLN A 6 38.43 -67.96 20.58
C GLN A 6 38.36 -66.83 19.51
N GLY A 7 38.79 -65.61 19.81
CA GLY A 7 39.98 -64.98 19.16
C GLY A 7 39.56 -63.98 18.05
N GLN A 8 40.14 -62.79 17.87
CA GLN A 8 41.41 -62.23 18.28
C GLN A 8 41.32 -60.69 18.40
N ASP A 9 42.21 -60.17 19.25
CA ASP A 9 42.68 -58.78 19.35
C ASP A 9 43.13 -58.16 18.02
N SER A 10 42.97 -56.84 17.91
CA SER A 10 44.06 -55.85 17.74
C SER A 10 43.42 -54.45 17.68
N SER A 11 43.55 -53.62 18.71
CA SER A 11 44.71 -52.76 18.97
C SER A 11 44.77 -51.51 18.07
N SER A 12 44.77 -50.38 18.76
CA SER A 12 45.44 -49.12 18.42
C SER A 12 44.79 -48.20 17.38
N GLY A 13 44.38 -47.03 17.87
CA GLY A 13 44.04 -45.89 17.03
C GLY A 13 43.38 -44.77 17.80
N ASP A 14 44.06 -44.24 18.81
CA ASP A 14 43.82 -42.83 19.19
C ASP A 14 44.17 -41.99 17.95
N SER A 15 43.15 -41.42 17.33
CA SER A 15 43.32 -40.25 16.48
C SER A 15 42.15 -39.33 16.74
N SER A 16 42.40 -38.40 17.65
CA SER A 16 41.81 -37.07 17.64
C SER A 16 41.59 -36.61 16.20
N GLY A 17 40.32 -36.33 15.88
CA GLY A 17 39.86 -35.91 14.57
C GLY A 17 38.71 -34.92 14.73
N ASP A 18 38.98 -33.83 15.46
CA ASP A 18 38.23 -32.59 15.34
C ASP A 18 38.22 -32.17 13.87
N GLY A 19 37.06 -32.20 13.20
CA GLY A 19 37.00 -31.59 11.85
C GLY A 19 35.91 -32.03 10.87
N ALA A 20 34.79 -32.63 11.27
CA ALA A 20 33.72 -32.96 10.30
C ALA A 20 32.28 -32.80 10.81
N GLY A 21 32.06 -32.11 11.94
CA GLY A 21 30.73 -32.00 12.56
C GLY A 21 29.99 -30.69 12.29
N THR A 22 30.69 -29.62 11.92
CA THR A 22 30.10 -28.26 11.89
C THR A 22 29.42 -27.92 10.56
N SER A 23 29.88 -28.46 9.43
CA SER A 23 29.30 -28.12 8.11
C SER A 23 27.93 -28.73 7.88
N ALA A 24 27.72 -30.00 8.26
CA ALA A 24 26.43 -30.67 8.08
C ALA A 24 25.34 -30.10 9.01
N ILE A 25 25.72 -29.67 10.22
CA ILE A 25 24.82 -29.01 11.16
C ILE A 25 24.50 -27.59 10.68
N GLN A 26 25.50 -26.84 10.18
CA GLN A 26 25.27 -25.51 9.63
C GLN A 26 24.37 -25.55 8.39
N GLU A 27 24.56 -26.53 7.50
CA GLU A 27 23.73 -26.68 6.30
C GLU A 27 22.29 -27.09 6.65
N GLN A 28 22.08 -27.90 7.70
CA GLN A 28 20.74 -28.18 8.22
C GLN A 28 20.09 -26.98 8.91
N ILE A 29 20.87 -26.17 9.64
CA ILE A 29 20.39 -24.93 10.26
C ILE A 29 20.03 -23.91 9.17
N ASP A 30 20.88 -23.71 8.18
CA ASP A 30 20.64 -22.77 7.08
C ASP A 30 19.44 -23.19 6.24
N LYS A 31 19.24 -24.50 6.04
CA LYS A 31 18.05 -25.04 5.37
C LYS A 31 16.79 -24.88 6.20
N ALA A 32 16.84 -25.15 7.50
CA ALA A 32 15.71 -24.92 8.40
C ALA A 32 15.36 -23.42 8.53
N VAL A 33 16.36 -22.54 8.50
CA VAL A 33 16.18 -21.08 8.48
C VAL A 33 15.62 -20.61 7.14
N ASN A 34 16.05 -21.18 6.01
CA ASN A 34 15.48 -20.87 4.69
C ASN A 34 14.08 -21.43 4.50
N ASP A 35 13.78 -22.63 5.00
CA ASP A 35 12.44 -23.22 4.97
C ASP A 35 11.50 -22.46 5.91
N ALA A 36 11.98 -22.05 7.09
CA ALA A 36 11.24 -21.16 7.99
C ALA A 36 11.04 -19.77 7.37
N ARG A 37 12.04 -19.18 6.70
CA ARG A 37 11.91 -17.93 5.95
C ARG A 37 11.06 -18.04 4.70
N SER A 38 10.94 -19.23 4.09
CA SER A 38 10.04 -19.49 2.96
C SER A 38 8.60 -19.72 3.45
N ALA A 39 8.42 -20.26 4.65
CA ALA A 39 7.12 -20.35 5.33
C ALA A 39 6.64 -19.00 5.90
N ASP A 40 7.57 -18.16 6.40
CA ASP A 40 7.33 -16.74 6.71
C ASP A 40 7.28 -15.87 5.45
N GLY A 41 7.82 -16.39 4.34
CA GLY A 41 7.83 -15.78 3.03
C GLY A 41 6.51 -15.98 2.32
N ARG A 42 5.40 -15.51 2.92
CA ARG A 42 4.22 -15.14 2.15
C ARG A 42 4.67 -14.04 1.19
N THR A 43 4.96 -14.43 -0.04
CA THR A 43 5.39 -13.46 -1.05
C THR A 43 4.25 -12.47 -1.29
N THR A 44 4.53 -11.26 -1.76
CA THR A 44 3.49 -10.29 -2.17
C THR A 44 2.46 -10.94 -3.09
N LYS A 45 2.93 -11.85 -3.96
CA LYS A 45 2.08 -12.65 -4.85
C LYS A 45 1.14 -13.61 -4.11
N ASP A 46 1.58 -14.23 -3.02
CA ASP A 46 0.71 -15.10 -2.19
C ASP A 46 -0.34 -14.28 -1.44
N PHE A 47 0.00 -13.06 -1.02
CA PHE A 47 -0.96 -12.12 -0.45
C PHE A 47 -1.96 -11.61 -1.49
N GLU A 48 -1.51 -11.25 -2.70
CA GLU A 48 -2.37 -10.84 -3.81
C GLU A 48 -3.34 -11.96 -4.22
N VAL A 49 -2.86 -13.20 -4.35
CA VAL A 49 -3.70 -14.37 -4.66
C VAL A 49 -4.71 -14.64 -3.55
N ARG A 50 -4.30 -14.50 -2.29
CA ARG A 50 -5.21 -14.66 -1.15
C ARG A 50 -6.24 -13.54 -1.08
N GLU A 51 -5.85 -12.31 -1.35
CA GLU A 51 -6.75 -11.15 -1.40
C GLU A 51 -7.76 -11.30 -2.54
N GLN A 52 -7.31 -11.73 -3.72
CA GLN A 52 -8.19 -12.00 -4.85
C GLN A 52 -9.19 -13.11 -4.52
N ARG A 53 -8.73 -14.21 -3.91
CA ARG A 53 -9.61 -15.30 -3.50
C ARG A 53 -10.62 -14.89 -2.42
N ILE A 54 -10.25 -13.96 -1.53
CA ILE A 54 -11.19 -13.38 -0.56
C ILE A 54 -12.24 -12.54 -1.29
N LYS A 55 -11.83 -11.66 -2.22
CA LYS A 55 -12.76 -10.85 -3.03
C LYS A 55 -13.71 -11.71 -3.87
N ASP A 56 -13.20 -12.76 -4.49
CA ASP A 56 -14.00 -13.69 -5.31
C ASP A 56 -15.02 -14.44 -4.44
N ASN A 57 -14.63 -14.90 -3.25
CA ASN A 57 -15.54 -15.53 -2.29
C ASN A 57 -16.59 -14.55 -1.75
N GLU A 58 -16.21 -13.30 -1.48
CA GLU A 58 -17.14 -12.25 -1.06
C GLU A 58 -18.16 -11.95 -2.17
N ALA A 59 -17.74 -11.91 -3.43
CA ALA A 59 -18.63 -11.71 -4.57
C ALA A 59 -19.65 -12.86 -4.68
N ILE A 60 -19.21 -14.12 -4.60
CA ILE A 60 -20.08 -15.30 -4.64
C ILE A 60 -21.09 -15.28 -3.49
N LEU A 61 -20.64 -15.02 -2.26
CA LEU A 61 -21.51 -14.95 -1.08
C LEU A 61 -22.53 -13.81 -1.18
N THR A 62 -22.16 -12.71 -1.84
CA THR A 62 -23.06 -11.58 -2.08
C THR A 62 -24.15 -11.97 -3.07
N GLU A 63 -23.78 -12.60 -4.19
CA GLU A 63 -24.75 -13.07 -5.19
C GLU A 63 -25.71 -14.13 -4.65
N GLU A 64 -25.20 -15.10 -3.89
CA GLU A 64 -26.04 -16.13 -3.25
C GLU A 64 -27.01 -15.52 -2.24
N ARG A 65 -26.54 -14.56 -1.44
CA ARG A 65 -27.40 -13.85 -0.48
C ARG A 65 -28.48 -13.02 -1.17
N VAL A 66 -28.17 -12.40 -2.32
CA VAL A 66 -29.15 -11.66 -3.12
C VAL A 66 -30.20 -12.60 -3.71
N LYS A 67 -29.79 -13.75 -4.27
CA LYS A 67 -30.72 -14.76 -4.79
C LYS A 67 -31.64 -15.29 -3.70
N TRP A 68 -31.09 -15.69 -2.55
CA TRP A 68 -31.87 -16.18 -1.42
C TRP A 68 -32.88 -15.15 -0.91
N ARG A 69 -32.49 -13.87 -0.81
CA ARG A 69 -33.43 -12.80 -0.42
C ARG A 69 -34.56 -12.65 -1.42
N ARG A 70 -34.24 -12.64 -2.71
CA ARG A 70 -35.24 -12.51 -3.77
C ARG A 70 -36.23 -13.67 -3.76
N GLU A 71 -35.75 -14.89 -3.63
CA GLU A 71 -36.61 -16.09 -3.53
C GLU A 71 -37.53 -16.02 -2.31
N ARG A 72 -37.02 -15.57 -1.16
CA ARG A 72 -37.83 -15.39 0.05
C ARG A 72 -38.88 -14.29 -0.14
N ASP A 73 -38.49 -13.15 -0.70
CA ASP A 73 -39.39 -12.02 -0.91
C ASP A 73 -40.50 -12.36 -1.92
N GLU A 74 -40.20 -13.17 -2.95
CA GLU A 74 -41.19 -13.70 -3.90
C GLU A 74 -42.15 -14.69 -3.21
N ALA A 75 -41.64 -15.58 -2.37
CA ALA A 75 -42.46 -16.51 -1.60
C ALA A 75 -43.38 -15.79 -0.60
N ASP A 76 -42.87 -14.75 0.06
CA ASP A 76 -43.63 -13.89 0.96
C ASP A 76 -44.78 -13.19 0.22
N ILE A 77 -44.53 -12.68 -1.00
CA ILE A 77 -45.56 -12.06 -1.86
C ILE A 77 -46.63 -13.07 -2.29
N GLU A 78 -46.23 -14.26 -2.75
CA GLU A 78 -47.19 -15.29 -3.18
C GLU A 78 -48.06 -15.78 -2.02
N SER A 79 -47.50 -15.83 -0.79
CA SER A 79 -48.23 -16.27 0.41
C SER A 79 -49.38 -15.34 0.83
N VAL A 80 -49.32 -14.06 0.47
CA VAL A 80 -50.32 -13.03 0.78
C VAL A 80 -51.01 -12.46 -0.46
N ARG A 81 -50.87 -13.15 -1.61
CA ARG A 81 -51.31 -12.64 -2.91
C ARG A 81 -52.80 -12.30 -2.97
N ASP A 82 -53.61 -13.10 -2.29
CA ASP A 82 -55.07 -12.96 -2.29
C ASP A 82 -55.58 -12.02 -1.17
N ASP A 83 -54.69 -11.47 -0.33
CA ASP A 83 -55.00 -10.47 0.70
C ASP A 83 -54.37 -9.10 0.35
N PRO A 84 -55.16 -8.16 -0.19
CA PRO A 84 -54.65 -6.86 -0.62
C PRO A 84 -54.15 -5.98 0.54
N GLU A 85 -54.69 -6.12 1.75
CA GLU A 85 -54.21 -5.36 2.92
C GLU A 85 -52.87 -5.89 3.40
N ALA A 86 -52.71 -7.22 3.46
CA ALA A 86 -51.44 -7.84 3.82
C ALA A 86 -50.35 -7.59 2.75
N LEU A 87 -50.70 -7.65 1.47
CA LEU A 87 -49.78 -7.39 0.35
C LEU A 87 -49.24 -5.94 0.39
N THR A 88 -50.11 -4.96 0.61
CA THR A 88 -49.69 -3.55 0.68
C THR A 88 -48.80 -3.28 1.89
N ALA A 89 -49.09 -3.87 3.04
CA ALA A 89 -48.25 -3.78 4.24
C ALA A 89 -46.86 -4.41 4.00
N LEU A 90 -46.81 -5.58 3.36
CA LEU A 90 -45.57 -6.29 3.02
C LEU A 90 -44.70 -5.47 2.07
N GLN A 91 -45.27 -4.94 0.99
CA GLN A 91 -44.57 -4.10 0.02
C GLN A 91 -44.01 -2.83 0.67
N LYS A 92 -44.76 -2.21 1.58
CA LYS A 92 -44.32 -1.00 2.30
C LYS A 92 -43.12 -1.31 3.22
N LYS A 93 -43.13 -2.47 3.87
CA LYS A 93 -42.04 -2.96 4.71
C LYS A 93 -40.79 -3.29 3.88
N GLN A 94 -40.94 -3.98 2.75
CA GLN A 94 -39.85 -4.26 1.83
C GLN A 94 -39.24 -2.95 1.29
N LYS A 95 -40.07 -1.99 0.87
CA LYS A 95 -39.60 -0.69 0.39
C LYS A 95 -38.83 0.11 1.46
N ALA A 96 -39.28 0.06 2.72
CA ALA A 96 -38.55 0.67 3.83
C ALA A 96 -37.18 -0.01 4.04
N ALA A 97 -37.14 -1.34 4.04
CA ALA A 97 -35.90 -2.10 4.18
C ALA A 97 -34.91 -1.84 3.05
N THR A 98 -35.38 -1.74 1.80
CA THR A 98 -34.53 -1.37 0.65
C THR A 98 -33.96 0.03 0.82
N ARG A 99 -34.79 1.01 1.21
CA ARG A 99 -34.34 2.39 1.42
C ARG A 99 -33.30 2.51 2.54
N ASP A 100 -33.48 1.75 3.63
CA ASP A 100 -32.51 1.73 4.73
C ASP A 100 -31.18 1.10 4.29
N ALA A 101 -31.23 0.04 3.47
CA ALA A 101 -30.04 -0.57 2.89
C ALA A 101 -29.31 0.38 1.93
N GLU A 102 -30.03 1.05 1.03
CA GLU A 102 -29.47 2.06 0.12
C GLU A 102 -28.80 3.19 0.90
N SER A 103 -29.44 3.69 1.96
CA SER A 103 -28.84 4.75 2.79
C SER A 103 -27.59 4.28 3.54
N ALA A 104 -27.55 3.03 3.98
CA ALA A 104 -26.36 2.46 4.60
C ALA A 104 -25.19 2.33 3.59
N ASP A 105 -25.48 1.89 2.37
CA ASP A 105 -24.48 1.81 1.29
C ASP A 105 -23.97 3.20 0.87
N GLU A 106 -24.85 4.21 0.79
CA GLU A 106 -24.46 5.59 0.54
C GLU A 106 -23.53 6.14 1.63
N ARG A 107 -23.85 5.88 2.92
CA ARG A 107 -23.00 6.27 4.04
C ARG A 107 -21.62 5.62 3.95
N ARG A 108 -21.58 4.32 3.65
CA ARG A 108 -20.31 3.60 3.49
C ARG A 108 -19.47 4.16 2.34
N LYS A 109 -20.08 4.43 1.18
CA LYS A 109 -19.38 5.06 0.04
C LYS A 109 -18.84 6.44 0.41
N LEU A 110 -19.62 7.25 1.12
CA LEU A 110 -19.21 8.56 1.57
C LEU A 110 -18.03 8.50 2.56
N GLU A 111 -18.02 7.54 3.48
CA GLU A 111 -16.89 7.29 4.38
C GLU A 111 -15.63 6.84 3.61
N GLU A 112 -15.77 5.94 2.63
CA GLU A 112 -14.66 5.50 1.78
C GLU A 112 -14.08 6.66 0.95
N ASP A 113 -14.94 7.51 0.38
CA ASP A 113 -14.50 8.68 -0.39
C ASP A 113 -13.85 9.74 0.50
N GLN A 114 -14.36 9.96 1.71
CA GLN A 114 -13.70 10.83 2.70
C GLN A 114 -12.33 10.30 3.10
N ALA A 115 -12.18 8.99 3.28
CA ALA A 115 -10.89 8.38 3.60
C ALA A 115 -9.88 8.56 2.45
N LYS A 116 -10.31 8.31 1.20
CA LYS A 116 -9.47 8.54 0.00
C LYS A 116 -9.10 10.02 -0.15
N HIS A 117 -10.04 10.92 0.09
CA HIS A 117 -9.80 12.36 0.00
C HIS A 117 -8.78 12.84 1.02
N LYS A 118 -8.90 12.40 2.29
CA LYS A 118 -7.91 12.73 3.33
C LYS A 118 -6.51 12.23 2.98
N ALA A 119 -6.39 11.01 2.45
CA ALA A 119 -5.12 10.47 1.99
C ALA A 119 -4.54 11.28 0.81
N GLY A 120 -5.38 11.66 -0.16
CA GLY A 120 -4.98 12.50 -1.28
C GLY A 120 -4.49 13.89 -0.85
N VAL A 121 -5.20 14.55 0.07
CA VAL A 121 -4.82 15.87 0.58
C VAL A 121 -3.46 15.86 1.28
N GLN A 122 -3.15 14.80 2.04
CA GLN A 122 -1.83 14.68 2.68
C GLN A 122 -0.70 14.55 1.65
N SER A 123 -0.89 13.71 0.62
CA SER A 123 0.07 13.57 -0.48
C SER A 123 0.26 14.89 -1.23
N ASP A 124 -0.84 15.57 -1.57
CA ASP A 124 -0.79 16.85 -2.30
C ASP A 124 -0.05 17.93 -1.48
N LEU A 125 -0.23 17.96 -0.15
CA LEU A 125 0.48 18.91 0.73
C LEU A 125 1.99 18.65 0.78
N GLU A 126 2.41 17.37 0.79
CA GLU A 126 3.83 17.01 0.75
C GLU A 126 4.46 17.39 -0.60
N GLU A 127 3.77 17.12 -1.71
CA GLU A 127 4.22 17.51 -3.05
C GLU A 127 4.36 19.03 -3.18
N ILE A 128 3.37 19.80 -2.73
CA ILE A 128 3.42 21.27 -2.74
C ILE A 128 4.59 21.78 -1.90
N LYS A 129 4.84 21.17 -0.73
CA LYS A 129 5.96 21.54 0.14
C LYS A 129 7.30 21.28 -0.54
N VAL A 130 7.49 20.11 -1.16
CA VAL A 130 8.71 19.78 -1.91
C VAL A 130 8.91 20.70 -3.10
N PHE A 131 7.85 20.99 -3.85
CA PHE A 131 7.89 21.91 -4.99
C PHE A 131 8.32 23.32 -4.56
N ASN A 132 7.68 23.89 -3.53
CA ASN A 132 8.00 25.22 -3.02
C ASN A 132 9.43 25.29 -2.48
N ARG A 133 9.86 24.27 -1.73
CA ARG A 133 11.23 24.15 -1.22
C ARG A 133 12.25 24.14 -2.37
N THR A 134 12.01 23.32 -3.40
CA THR A 134 12.91 23.19 -4.56
C THR A 134 12.99 24.49 -5.34
N LYS A 135 11.85 25.14 -5.59
CA LYS A 135 11.79 26.44 -6.25
C LYS A 135 12.60 27.49 -5.48
N LEU A 136 12.38 27.60 -4.18
CA LEU A 136 13.11 28.55 -3.33
C LEU A 136 14.62 28.29 -3.33
N ALA A 137 15.03 27.02 -3.17
CA ALA A 137 16.45 26.66 -3.23
C ALA A 137 17.07 26.98 -4.59
N SER A 138 16.32 26.81 -5.69
CA SER A 138 16.78 27.18 -7.03
C SER A 138 17.00 28.69 -7.19
N GLU A 139 16.10 29.52 -6.64
CA GLU A 139 16.22 30.98 -6.66
C GLU A 139 17.44 31.45 -5.86
N VAL A 140 17.66 30.87 -4.67
CA VAL A 140 18.83 31.16 -3.82
C VAL A 140 20.13 30.67 -4.46
N ALA A 141 20.14 29.46 -5.04
CA ALA A 141 21.28 28.89 -5.76
C ALA A 141 21.76 29.82 -6.88
N VAL A 142 20.83 30.34 -7.67
CA VAL A 142 21.11 31.28 -8.75
C VAL A 142 21.61 32.62 -8.21
N ALA A 143 20.94 33.17 -7.19
CA ALA A 143 21.30 34.47 -6.63
C ALA A 143 22.69 34.47 -5.96
N LYS A 144 23.06 33.38 -5.28
CA LYS A 144 24.33 33.26 -4.55
C LYS A 144 25.42 32.54 -5.35
N GLY A 145 25.07 31.94 -6.49
CA GLY A 145 25.99 31.21 -7.37
C GLY A 145 26.49 29.90 -6.76
N VAL A 146 25.64 29.17 -6.03
CA VAL A 146 25.97 27.91 -5.35
C VAL A 146 25.05 26.78 -5.83
N SER A 147 25.40 25.51 -5.56
CA SER A 147 24.57 24.37 -5.97
C SER A 147 23.25 24.28 -5.18
N MET A 148 22.13 24.14 -5.91
CA MET A 148 20.79 23.90 -5.33
C MET A 148 20.76 22.65 -4.46
N ASP A 149 21.36 21.55 -4.90
CA ASP A 149 21.38 20.28 -4.16
C ASP A 149 22.12 20.43 -2.82
N SER A 150 23.15 21.29 -2.80
CA SER A 150 23.89 21.59 -1.57
C SER A 150 23.05 22.41 -0.61
N ILE A 151 22.29 23.40 -1.10
CA ILE A 151 21.34 24.14 -0.26
C ILE A 151 20.27 23.20 0.30
N LEU A 152 19.65 22.36 -0.54
CA LEU A 152 18.60 21.44 -0.10
C LEU A 152 19.10 20.42 0.93
N LYS A 153 20.35 19.97 0.81
CA LYS A 153 20.95 19.01 1.74
C LYS A 153 21.33 19.62 3.09
N HIS A 154 21.68 20.89 3.13
CA HIS A 154 22.23 21.55 4.32
C HIS A 154 21.27 22.53 5.00
N ALA A 155 20.22 23.01 4.32
CA ALA A 155 19.17 23.81 4.92
C ALA A 155 18.37 22.98 5.93
N LYS A 156 18.27 23.51 7.15
CA LYS A 156 17.54 22.88 8.26
C LYS A 156 16.02 23.10 8.17
N ASP A 157 15.60 24.09 7.37
CA ASP A 157 14.24 24.58 7.28
C ASP A 157 13.94 25.05 5.85
N ASP A 158 12.66 25.06 5.47
CA ASP A 158 12.20 25.47 4.13
C ASP A 158 12.05 27.00 3.99
N THR A 159 12.62 27.77 4.92
CA THR A 159 12.57 29.23 4.91
C THR A 159 13.67 29.81 4.03
N ARG A 160 13.39 30.97 3.44
CA ARG A 160 14.35 31.65 2.57
C ARG A 160 15.63 32.02 3.31
N GLU A 161 15.49 32.51 4.54
CA GLU A 161 16.60 32.92 5.40
C GLU A 161 17.53 31.74 5.71
N ALA A 162 16.98 30.56 6.03
CA ALA A 162 17.79 29.37 6.29
C ALA A 162 18.55 28.90 5.04
N MET A 163 17.90 28.92 3.88
CA MET A 163 18.53 28.58 2.60
C MET A 163 19.61 29.58 2.19
N GLU A 164 19.38 30.87 2.42
CA GLU A 164 20.36 31.93 2.13
C GLU A 164 21.57 31.86 3.08
N ALA A 165 21.36 31.60 4.37
CA ALA A 165 22.44 31.44 5.34
C ALA A 165 23.36 30.27 4.97
N VAL A 166 22.79 29.14 4.58
CA VAL A 166 23.56 27.99 4.08
C VAL A 166 24.27 28.32 2.77
N ALA A 167 23.62 29.05 1.87
CA ALA A 167 24.21 29.44 0.59
C ALA A 167 25.43 30.38 0.74
N GLU A 168 25.53 31.12 1.85
CA GLU A 168 26.69 31.98 2.13
C GLU A 168 27.94 31.20 2.52
N ASP A 169 27.77 30.06 3.19
CA ASP A 169 28.85 29.18 3.63
C ASP A 169 29.29 28.17 2.55
N LEU A 170 28.52 28.05 1.46
CA LEU A 170 28.77 27.09 0.39
C LEU A 170 29.78 27.64 -0.65
N PRO A 171 30.62 26.76 -1.23
CA PRO A 171 31.55 27.16 -2.28
C PRO A 171 30.79 27.62 -3.52
N LYS A 172 31.15 28.80 -4.02
CA LYS A 172 30.57 29.37 -5.24
C LYS A 172 31.00 28.56 -6.46
N ASN A 173 30.05 28.27 -7.33
CA ASN A 173 30.30 27.67 -8.63
C ASN A 173 31.04 28.68 -9.51
N LYS A 174 32.10 28.23 -10.18
CA LYS A 174 32.91 29.06 -11.08
C LYS A 174 32.20 29.37 -12.41
N GLU A 175 31.06 28.74 -12.67
CA GLU A 175 30.21 28.98 -13.84
C GLU A 175 28.82 29.48 -13.39
N PRO A 176 28.26 30.50 -14.05
CA PRO A 176 26.91 30.96 -13.74
C PRO A 176 25.91 29.83 -14.06
N LEU A 177 25.20 29.37 -13.03
CA LEU A 177 24.11 28.43 -13.17
C LEU A 177 23.07 29.06 -14.09
N LYS A 178 22.91 28.51 -15.29
CA LYS A 178 21.79 28.86 -16.17
C LYS A 178 20.52 28.41 -15.46
N VAL A 179 19.63 29.35 -15.19
CA VAL A 179 18.23 29.02 -14.90
C VAL A 179 17.76 28.19 -16.08
N ASP A 180 17.42 26.92 -15.84
CA ASP A 180 16.74 26.13 -16.83
C ASP A 180 15.36 26.77 -17.00
N SER A 181 15.30 27.74 -17.92
CA SER A 181 14.07 28.25 -18.51
C SER A 181 13.48 27.12 -19.35
N SER A 182 13.10 26.03 -18.68
CA SER A 182 12.22 25.01 -19.22
C SER A 182 10.83 25.65 -19.27
N ARG A 183 10.68 26.55 -20.25
CA ARG A 183 9.45 26.69 -20.99
C ARG A 183 9.19 25.30 -21.57
N SER A 184 8.49 24.47 -20.79
CA SER A 184 7.97 23.17 -21.19
C SER A 184 7.02 23.40 -22.36
N SER A 185 7.61 23.47 -23.56
CA SER A 185 6.89 23.44 -24.82
C SER A 185 6.43 22.00 -25.02
N GLY A 186 5.19 21.74 -24.59
CA GLY A 186 4.36 20.68 -25.12
C GLY A 186 4.69 19.28 -24.63
N THR A 187 4.06 18.87 -23.52
CA THR A 187 3.51 17.52 -23.35
C THR A 187 2.48 17.54 -22.22
N GLY A 188 1.24 17.87 -22.56
CA GLY A 188 0.03 17.25 -21.99
C GLY A 188 -0.30 17.38 -20.50
N GLU A 189 0.48 18.06 -19.66
CA GLU A 189 0.05 18.30 -18.27
C GLU A 189 -1.02 19.37 -18.24
N LYS A 190 -2.26 18.92 -18.07
CA LYS A 190 -3.40 19.78 -17.73
C LYS A 190 -2.97 20.68 -16.58
N SER A 191 -3.12 21.99 -16.75
CA SER A 191 -2.81 22.96 -15.71
C SER A 191 -3.52 22.55 -14.41
N GLU A 192 -2.93 22.88 -13.27
CA GLU A 192 -3.49 22.54 -11.95
C GLU A 192 -4.97 22.95 -11.84
N GLU A 193 -5.33 24.08 -12.45
CA GLU A 193 -6.69 24.60 -12.57
C GLU A 193 -7.63 23.71 -13.42
N GLN A 194 -7.11 23.10 -14.49
CA GLN A 194 -7.84 22.08 -15.26
C GLN A 194 -7.96 20.76 -14.50
N ARG A 195 -6.92 20.36 -13.74
CA ARG A 195 -6.97 19.17 -12.86
C ARG A 195 -8.02 19.35 -11.76
N LEU A 196 -8.07 20.53 -11.13
CA LEU A 196 -9.07 20.94 -10.14
C LEU A 196 -10.48 20.95 -10.71
N LYS A 197 -10.69 21.52 -11.91
CA LYS A 197 -12.01 21.48 -12.60
C LYS A 197 -12.46 20.07 -12.97
N THR A 198 -11.55 19.16 -13.30
CA THR A 198 -11.91 17.75 -13.55
C THR A 198 -12.20 16.95 -12.28
N ARG A 199 -11.52 17.25 -11.16
CA ARG A 199 -11.76 16.56 -9.87
C ARG A 199 -12.96 17.12 -9.12
N TYR A 200 -13.27 18.41 -9.30
CA TYR A 200 -14.40 19.08 -8.68
C TYR A 200 -15.22 19.83 -9.75
N PRO A 201 -15.96 19.11 -10.62
CA PRO A 201 -16.89 19.78 -11.52
C PRO A 201 -17.95 20.49 -10.67
N THR A 202 -17.97 21.81 -10.74
CA THR A 202 -19.05 22.60 -10.12
C THR A 202 -20.34 22.26 -10.87
N MET A 203 -21.30 21.69 -10.16
CA MET A 203 -22.63 21.41 -10.69
C MET A 203 -23.38 22.74 -10.81
N THR A 204 -23.36 23.34 -12.01
CA THR A 204 -24.33 24.36 -12.43
C THR A 204 -25.51 23.71 -13.10
#